data_AF-A0A699RZ88-F1
#
_entry.id   AF-A0A699RZ88-F1
#
_cell.length_a   1.000
_cell.length_b   1.000
_cell.length_c   1.000
_cell.angle_alpha   90.00
_cell.angle_beta   90.00
_cell.angle_gamma   90.00
#
_symmetry.space_group_name_H-M   'P 1'
#
loop_
_entity.id
_entity.type
_entity.pdbx_description
1 polymer ?
#
loop_
_entity_poly.entity_id
_entity_poly.type
_entity_poly.pdbx_seq_one_letter_code
_entity_poly.pdbx_strand_id
1 'polypeptide(L)'
;MDWLVKHNAVIVCGEKVVRIPYRNEMLIVASDKGVLRLKVISCIKARKYVERGCHLFLAHVTESKSKEKRMEDVPVICDFLEVFPYEFPGIPPSRQVEFQINLVLRVAPVARALFR
;
A
#
# COMPACT_ATOMS: atom_id res chain seq x y z
N MET A 1 0.54 -13.67 8.91
CA MET A 1 -0.63 -14.43 8.41
C MET A 1 -0.96 -15.64 9.30
N ASP A 2 -0.01 -16.09 10.13
CA ASP A 2 -0.05 -17.35 10.89
C ASP A 2 -1.26 -17.47 11.84
N TRP A 3 -1.76 -16.34 12.35
CA TRP A 3 -2.95 -16.32 13.20
C TRP A 3 -4.22 -16.77 12.45
N LEU A 4 -4.44 -16.29 11.22
CA LEU A 4 -5.64 -16.65 10.44
C LEU A 4 -5.64 -18.14 10.11
N VAL A 5 -4.48 -18.68 9.74
CA VAL A 5 -4.31 -20.11 9.47
C VAL A 5 -4.56 -20.94 10.73
N LYS A 6 -3.98 -20.53 11.87
CA LYS A 6 -4.18 -21.20 13.17
C LYS A 6 -5.67 -21.28 13.56
N HIS A 7 -6.45 -20.27 13.17
CA HIS A 7 -7.87 -20.19 13.51
C HIS A 7 -8.79 -20.60 12.36
N ASN A 8 -8.28 -21.24 11.30
CA ASN A 8 -9.05 -21.65 10.12
C ASN A 8 -9.93 -20.51 9.56
N ALA A 9 -9.42 -19.28 9.62
CA ALA A 9 -10.14 -18.11 9.17
C ALA A 9 -10.16 -18.06 7.64
N VAL A 10 -11.34 -17.81 7.08
CA VAL A 10 -11.57 -17.71 5.63
C VAL A 10 -11.81 -16.26 5.27
N ILE A 11 -10.97 -15.71 4.39
CA ILE A 11 -11.14 -14.37 3.83
C ILE A 11 -11.97 -14.49 2.55
N VAL A 12 -13.13 -13.85 2.52
CA VAL A 12 -13.98 -13.76 1.32
C VAL A 12 -13.84 -12.36 0.73
N CYS A 13 -12.89 -12.22 -0.21
CA CYS A 13 -12.51 -10.92 -0.77
C CYS A 13 -13.66 -10.20 -1.46
N GLY A 14 -14.48 -10.92 -2.25
CA GLY A 14 -15.62 -10.33 -2.97
C GLY A 14 -16.69 -9.73 -2.03
N GLU A 15 -16.86 -10.32 -0.85
CA GLU A 15 -17.80 -9.85 0.16
C GLU A 15 -17.17 -8.84 1.16
N LYS A 16 -15.84 -8.70 1.15
CA LYS A 16 -15.05 -7.94 2.14
C LYS A 16 -15.32 -8.41 3.58
N VAL A 17 -15.37 -9.72 3.79
CA VAL A 17 -15.60 -10.34 5.11
C VAL A 17 -14.50 -11.34 5.46
N VAL A 18 -14.24 -11.48 6.76
CA VAL A 18 -13.43 -12.55 7.34
C VAL A 18 -14.34 -13.42 8.19
N ARG A 19 -14.40 -14.71 7.88
CA ARG A 19 -15.16 -15.73 8.61
C ARG A 19 -14.21 -16.50 9.50
N ILE A 20 -14.47 -16.55 10.80
CA ILE A 20 -13.60 -17.19 11.79
C ILE A 20 -14.43 -18.22 12.54
N PRO A 21 -14.15 -19.52 12.38
CA PRO A 21 -14.75 -20.56 13.21
C PRO A 21 -14.43 -20.31 14.69
N TYR A 22 -15.46 -20.26 15.53
CA TYR A 22 -15.31 -20.09 16.97
C TYR A 22 -16.25 -21.05 17.69
N ARG A 23 -15.69 -22.08 18.33
CA ARG A 23 -16.44 -23.17 18.95
C ARG A 23 -17.37 -23.83 17.91
N ASN A 24 -18.69 -23.68 18.07
CA ASN A 24 -19.73 -24.22 17.18
C ASN A 24 -20.44 -23.11 16.38
N GLU A 25 -19.89 -21.90 16.40
CA GLU A 25 -20.43 -20.72 15.74
C GLU A 25 -19.41 -20.11 14.76
N MET A 26 -19.87 -19.22 13.89
CA MET A 26 -19.03 -18.52 12.93
C MET A 26 -19.04 -17.02 13.23
N LEU A 27 -17.88 -16.47 13.58
CA LEU A 27 -17.71 -15.03 13.71
C LEU A 27 -17.52 -14.42 12.31
N ILE A 28 -18.30 -13.39 12.00
CA ILE A 28 -18.23 -12.67 10.72
C ILE A 28 -17.73 -11.25 11.01
N VAL A 29 -16.51 -10.96 10.58
CA VAL A 29 -15.94 -9.62 10.62
C VAL A 29 -16.09 -9.02 9.23
N ALA A 30 -17.00 -8.06 9.07
CA ALA A 30 -17.24 -7.38 7.80
C ALA A 30 -16.56 -6.02 7.77
N SER A 31 -15.99 -5.65 6.62
CA SER A 31 -15.63 -4.26 6.34
C SER A 31 -16.90 -3.42 6.35
N ASP A 32 -16.86 -2.27 7.03
CA ASP A 32 -17.96 -1.31 6.98
C ASP A 32 -18.19 -0.87 5.52
N LYS A 33 -19.43 -0.97 5.05
CA LYS A 33 -19.84 -0.65 3.66
C LYS A 33 -20.32 0.80 3.52
N GLY A 34 -20.34 1.57 4.61
CA GLY A 34 -20.60 3.00 4.57
C GLY A 34 -21.41 3.49 5.77
N VAL A 35 -20.88 4.53 6.43
CA VAL A 35 -21.50 5.42 7.44
C VAL A 35 -22.49 4.72 8.39
N LEU A 36 -22.21 3.49 8.80
CA LEU A 36 -22.97 2.91 9.89
C LEU A 36 -22.56 3.68 11.14
N ARG A 37 -23.53 4.38 11.74
CA ARG A 37 -23.43 4.89 13.11
C ARG A 37 -23.01 3.70 13.98
N LEU A 38 -21.72 3.57 14.24
CA LEU A 38 -21.19 2.56 15.15
C LEU A 38 -21.99 2.71 16.43
N LYS A 39 -22.66 1.64 16.86
CA LYS A 39 -23.39 1.65 18.14
C LYS A 39 -22.34 1.61 19.25
N VAL A 40 -21.76 2.77 19.54
CA VAL A 40 -20.86 2.97 20.67
C VAL A 40 -21.65 2.70 21.94
N ILE A 41 -21.11 1.83 22.79
CA ILE A 41 -21.67 1.54 24.10
C ILE A 41 -20.69 1.97 25.18
N SER A 42 -21.20 2.32 26.36
CA SER A 42 -20.35 2.62 27.51
C SER A 42 -19.73 1.34 28.09
N CYS A 43 -18.62 1.49 28.82
CA CYS A 43 -17.97 0.39 29.52
C CYS A 43 -18.91 -0.31 30.52
N ILE A 44 -19.81 0.44 31.16
CA ILE A 44 -20.83 -0.11 32.07
C ILE A 44 -21.76 -1.06 31.32
N LYS A 45 -22.20 -0.67 30.11
CA LYS A 45 -23.08 -1.50 29.29
C LYS A 45 -22.34 -2.73 28.74
N ALA A 46 -21.07 -2.57 28.35
CA ALA A 46 -20.21 -3.70 27.97
C ALA A 46 -20.06 -4.71 29.11
N ARG A 47 -19.79 -4.25 30.34
CA ARG A 47 -19.70 -5.10 31.53
C ARG A 47 -20.97 -5.91 31.78
N LYS A 48 -22.15 -5.27 31.69
CA LYS A 48 -23.45 -5.96 31.83
C LYS A 48 -23.65 -7.08 30.79
N TYR A 49 -23.15 -6.92 29.57
CA TYR A 49 -23.21 -7.98 28.57
C TYR A 49 -22.32 -9.16 28.94
N VAL A 50 -21.11 -8.90 29.44
CA VAL A 50 -20.20 -9.95 29.91
C VAL A 50 -20.81 -10.71 31.09
N GLU A 51 -21.39 -10.00 32.06
CA GLU A 51 -22.08 -10.62 33.21
C GLU A 51 -23.29 -11.49 32.79
N ARG A 52 -23.89 -11.21 31.62
CA ARG A 52 -24.96 -12.01 31.02
C ARG A 52 -24.46 -13.17 30.16
N GLY A 53 -23.14 -13.39 30.10
CA GLY A 53 -22.51 -14.47 29.33
C GLY A 53 -22.15 -14.11 27.89
N CYS A 54 -22.28 -12.85 27.46
CA CYS A 54 -21.81 -12.45 26.13
C CYS A 54 -20.28 -12.47 26.05
N HIS A 55 -19.75 -12.93 24.91
CA HIS A 55 -18.32 -12.89 24.62
C HIS A 55 -17.92 -11.52 24.07
N LEU A 56 -16.85 -10.94 24.61
CA LEU A 56 -16.26 -9.68 24.15
C LEU A 56 -14.99 -9.98 23.35
N PHE A 57 -14.88 -9.39 22.16
CA PHE A 57 -13.70 -9.50 21.30
C PHE A 57 -13.05 -8.12 21.15
N LEU A 58 -11.72 -8.07 21.29
CA LEU A 58 -10.93 -6.88 21.05
C LEU A 58 -10.12 -7.09 19.76
N ALA A 59 -10.33 -6.21 18.78
CA ALA A 59 -9.54 -6.19 17.55
C ALA A 59 -8.65 -4.95 17.55
N HIS A 60 -7.36 -5.16 17.34
CA HIS A 60 -6.37 -4.09 17.21
C HIS A 60 -5.77 -4.15 15.80
N VAL A 61 -5.97 -3.09 15.02
CA VAL A 61 -5.37 -2.95 13.70
C VAL A 61 -4.11 -2.11 13.85
N THR A 62 -2.97 -2.71 13.54
CA THR A 62 -1.71 -1.98 13.42
C THR A 62 -1.33 -1.94 11.97
N GLU A 63 -1.02 -0.74 11.49
CA GLU A 63 -0.27 -0.61 10.25
C GLU A 63 1.14 -1.10 10.55
N SER A 64 1.48 -2.29 10.05
CA SER A 64 2.88 -2.69 10.00
C SER A 64 3.55 -1.73 9.02
N LYS A 65 4.32 -0.77 9.53
CA LYS A 65 5.28 -0.04 8.70
C LYS A 65 6.23 -1.10 8.15
N SER A 66 5.98 -1.60 6.95
CA SER A 66 7.01 -2.31 6.22
C SER A 66 8.19 -1.35 6.17
N LYS A 67 9.40 -1.84 6.45
CA LYS A 67 10.62 -1.06 6.19
C LYS A 67 10.46 -0.43 4.81
N GLU A 68 10.73 0.87 4.69
CA GLU A 68 10.77 1.53 3.39
C GLU A 68 11.54 0.62 2.44
N LYS A 69 10.84 0.12 1.42
CA LYS A 69 11.48 -0.68 0.39
C LYS A 69 12.47 0.23 -0.29
N ARG A 70 13.75 -0.05 -0.15
CA ARG A 70 14.78 0.70 -0.86
C ARG A 70 14.83 0.25 -2.31
N MET A 71 15.48 1.01 -3.18
CA MET A 71 15.67 0.61 -4.58
C MET A 71 16.36 -0.76 -4.67
N GLU A 72 17.24 -1.04 -3.71
CA GLU A 72 17.94 -2.31 -3.53
C GLU A 72 17.04 -3.50 -3.16
N ASP A 73 15.74 -3.31 -2.89
CA ASP A 73 14.79 -4.39 -2.64
C ASP A 73 14.05 -4.82 -3.92
N VAL A 74 14.28 -4.13 -5.05
CA VAL A 74 13.72 -4.47 -6.36
C VAL A 74 14.76 -5.29 -7.13
N PRO A 75 14.52 -6.61 -7.38
CA PRO A 75 15.52 -7.50 -7.98
C PRO A 75 16.11 -6.98 -9.29
N VAL A 76 15.25 -6.40 -10.14
CA VAL A 76 15.66 -5.84 -11.43
C VAL A 76 16.59 -4.63 -11.27
N ILE A 77 16.44 -3.82 -10.22
CA ILE A 77 17.24 -2.61 -10.03
C ILE A 77 18.63 -2.96 -9.49
N CYS A 78 18.73 -3.98 -8.62
CA CYS A 78 20.01 -4.49 -8.12
C CYS A 78 20.97 -4.93 -9.23
N ASP A 79 20.42 -5.51 -10.30
CA ASP A 79 21.22 -6.00 -11.43
C ASP A 79 21.79 -4.85 -12.29
N PHE A 80 21.29 -3.62 -12.13
CA PHE A 80 21.67 -2.45 -12.95
C PHE A 80 21.95 -1.18 -12.13
N LEU A 81 22.54 -1.32 -10.94
CA LEU A 81 22.85 -0.16 -10.07
C LEU A 81 23.76 0.89 -10.74
N GLU A 82 24.58 0.49 -11.72
CA GLU A 82 25.41 1.41 -12.52
C GLU A 82 24.59 2.30 -13.47
N VAL A 83 23.41 1.85 -13.89
CA VAL A 83 22.51 2.58 -14.81
C VAL A 83 21.53 3.47 -14.05
N PHE A 84 21.25 3.13 -12.79
CA PHE A 84 20.35 3.87 -11.90
C PHE A 84 21.09 4.38 -10.65
N PRO A 85 22.09 5.27 -10.79
CA PRO A 85 22.76 5.85 -9.64
C PRO A 85 21.81 6.78 -8.87
N TYR A 86 21.99 6.87 -7.54
CA TYR A 86 21.20 7.76 -6.68
C TYR A 86 21.34 9.24 -7.07
N GLU A 87 22.46 9.60 -7.69
CA GLU A 87 22.70 10.90 -8.33
C GLU A 87 23.06 10.70 -9.81
N PHE A 88 22.41 11.44 -10.71
CA PHE A 88 22.76 11.37 -12.13
C PHE A 88 24.17 11.93 -12.37
N PRO A 89 25.04 11.22 -13.11
CA PRO A 89 26.33 11.77 -13.53
C PRO A 89 26.03 12.89 -14.53
N GLY A 90 26.14 14.14 -14.08
CA GLY A 90 25.58 15.32 -14.74
C GLY A 90 25.65 15.34 -16.27
N ILE A 91 26.77 15.80 -16.83
CA ILE A 91 26.94 15.87 -18.29
C ILE A 91 27.28 14.46 -18.79
N PRO A 92 26.55 13.91 -19.77
CA PRO A 92 26.90 12.63 -20.33
C PRO A 92 28.32 12.69 -20.94
N PRO A 93 29.14 11.64 -20.79
CA PRO A 93 30.49 11.61 -21.35
C PRO A 93 30.45 11.87 -22.86
N SER A 94 31.56 12.37 -23.41
CA SER A 94 31.71 12.62 -24.84
C SER A 94 31.35 11.35 -25.61
N ARG A 95 30.29 11.44 -26.41
CA ARG A 95 29.81 10.32 -27.22
C ARG A 95 30.73 10.17 -28.42
N GLN A 96 31.04 8.94 -28.82
CA GLN A 96 31.82 8.66 -30.03
C GLN A 96 31.05 9.02 -31.32
N VAL A 97 29.74 9.26 -31.21
CA VAL A 97 28.84 9.59 -32.33
C VAL A 97 28.30 11.00 -32.14
N GLU A 98 28.41 11.80 -33.19
CA GLU A 98 27.85 13.15 -33.27
C GLU A 98 26.37 13.07 -33.63
N PHE A 99 25.51 13.76 -32.87
CA PHE A 99 24.08 13.81 -33.13
C PHE A 99 23.78 15.04 -33.99
N GLN A 100 23.38 14.84 -35.24
CA GLN A 100 22.96 15.91 -36.13
C GLN A 100 21.47 16.21 -35.97
N ILE A 101 21.11 17.46 -35.69
CA ILE A 101 19.72 17.92 -35.71
C ILE A 101 19.40 18.41 -37.11
N ASN A 102 18.69 17.58 -37.88
CA ASN A 102 18.19 17.98 -39.19
C ASN A 102 16.90 18.77 -39.04
N LEU A 103 16.90 20.02 -39.50
CA LEU A 103 15.70 20.84 -39.56
C LEU A 103 14.89 20.45 -40.79
N VAL A 104 13.57 20.36 -40.61
CA VAL A 104 12.66 20.29 -41.75
C VAL A 104 12.79 21.57 -42.57
N LEU A 105 12.86 21.43 -43.89
CA LEU A 105 12.96 22.58 -44.80
C LEU A 105 11.84 23.59 -44.50
N ARG A 106 12.22 24.88 -44.42
CA ARG A 106 11.34 26.04 -44.13
C ARG A 106 10.94 26.26 -42.66
N VAL A 107 11.57 25.59 -41.70
CA VAL A 107 11.42 25.92 -40.27
C VAL A 107 12.34 27.07 -39.90
N ALA A 108 11.78 28.15 -39.32
CA ALA A 108 12.53 29.28 -38.80
C ALA A 108 12.91 29.06 -37.31
N PRO A 109 14.08 29.53 -36.84
CA PRO A 109 14.45 29.45 -35.44
C PRO A 109 13.50 30.30 -34.57
N VAL A 110 13.17 29.79 -33.39
CA VAL A 110 12.33 30.50 -32.40
C VAL A 110 13.19 30.88 -31.20
N ALA A 111 13.21 32.17 -30.87
CA ALA A 111 13.80 32.67 -29.64
C ALA A 111 12.71 32.99 -28.62
N ARG A 112 12.92 32.60 -27.36
CA ARG A 112 12.05 32.97 -26.23
C ARG A 112 12.89 33.60 -25.12
N ALA A 113 12.36 34.65 -24.50
CA ALA A 113 13.00 35.28 -23.34
C ALA A 113 12.98 34.32 -22.13
N LEU A 114 14.01 34.41 -21.28
CA LEU A 114 14.06 33.67 -20.02
C LEU A 114 12.89 34.11 -19.12
N PHE A 115 12.27 33.15 -18.45
CA PHE A 115 11.25 33.43 -17.46
C PHE A 115 11.85 34.24 -16.29
N ARG A 116 11.08 35.19 -15.78
CA ARG A 116 11.39 35.96 -14.57
C ARG A 116 10.73 35.31 -13.37
#